data_AF-A0A931M3A9-F1
#
_entry.id   AF-A0A931M3A9-F1
#
_cell.length_a   1.000
_cell.length_b   1.000
_cell.length_c   1.000
_cell.angle_alpha   90.00
_cell.angle_beta   90.00
_cell.angle_gamma   90.00
#
_symmetry.space_group_name_H-M   'P 1'
#
loop_
_entity.id
_entity.type
_entity.pdbx_description
1 polymer ?
#
loop_
_entity_poly.entity_id
_entity_poly.type
_entity_poly.pdbx_seq_one_letter_code
_entity_poly.pdbx_strand_id
1 'polypeptide(L)'
;MGGVGLDLIRQAGYNEKIEFYEDYCYKILPKLLDQDRKFDFAYIDSTKQFDWLMVDFFFIDKLLKKGGVIVFDDVAPFPGIRKLVRYVSQFPDYKVYDCCPQNSNPHYGGKMLSLLKSFGKTKKYLRQDILLTEFELGISSHCVALQKINDDSRDWQWHKDF
;
A
#
# COMPACT_ATOMS: atom_id res chain seq x y z
N MET A 1 8.92 -6.10 -28.66
CA MET A 1 10.02 -6.85 -28.03
C MET A 1 9.71 -6.93 -26.54
N GLY A 2 9.10 -8.03 -26.10
CA GLY A 2 8.90 -8.37 -24.69
C GLY A 2 9.40 -9.80 -24.48
N GLY A 3 9.88 -10.14 -23.28
CA GLY A 3 10.34 -11.51 -22.98
C GLY A 3 11.74 -11.62 -22.34
N VAL A 4 12.53 -10.55 -22.29
CA VAL A 4 13.88 -10.58 -21.69
C VAL A 4 13.85 -11.07 -20.24
N GLY A 5 12.79 -10.75 -19.48
CA GLY A 5 12.63 -11.22 -18.10
C GLY A 5 12.48 -12.74 -17.97
N LEU A 6 11.68 -13.38 -18.82
CA LEU A 6 11.51 -14.84 -18.80
C LEU A 6 12.77 -15.56 -19.25
N ASP A 7 13.50 -15.00 -20.22
CA ASP A 7 14.79 -15.55 -20.63
C ASP A 7 15.81 -15.49 -19.50
N LEU A 8 15.87 -14.39 -18.75
CA LEU A 8 16.74 -14.27 -17.56
C LEU A 8 16.36 -15.27 -16.45
N ILE A 9 15.06 -15.45 -16.19
CA ILE A 9 14.54 -16.46 -15.25
C ILE A 9 14.98 -17.86 -15.68
N ARG A 10 14.87 -18.17 -16.97
CA ARG A 10 15.25 -19.46 -17.54
C ARG A 10 16.76 -19.69 -17.41
N GLN A 11 17.57 -18.69 -17.75
CA GLN A 11 19.04 -18.75 -17.59
C GLN A 11 19.45 -18.92 -16.13
N ALA A 12 18.71 -18.34 -15.19
CA ALA A 12 18.93 -18.50 -13.75
C ALA A 12 18.42 -19.84 -13.19
N GLY A 13 17.74 -20.68 -13.98
CA GLY A 13 17.27 -22.01 -13.56
C GLY A 13 16.01 -22.00 -12.68
N TYR A 14 15.23 -20.91 -12.66
CA TYR A 14 14.05 -20.78 -11.80
C TYR A 14 12.70 -20.98 -12.50
N ASN A 15 12.70 -21.40 -13.77
CA ASN A 15 11.49 -21.53 -14.59
C ASN A 15 10.38 -22.37 -13.93
N GLU A 16 10.75 -23.44 -13.23
CA GLU A 16 9.81 -24.36 -12.56
C GLU A 16 9.15 -23.77 -11.30
N LYS A 17 9.66 -22.63 -10.80
CA LYS A 17 9.15 -21.95 -9.59
C LYS A 17 8.28 -20.74 -9.90
N ILE A 18 8.01 -20.46 -11.16
CA ILE A 18 7.33 -19.23 -11.60
C ILE A 18 6.10 -19.58 -12.42
N GLU A 19 4.98 -18.98 -12.02
CA GLU A 19 3.74 -18.96 -12.77
C GLU A 19 3.61 -17.56 -13.38
N PHE A 20 3.70 -17.44 -14.71
CA PHE A 20 3.68 -16.15 -15.40
C PHE A 20 2.36 -15.93 -16.13
N TYR A 21 1.85 -14.70 -16.02
CA TYR A 21 0.61 -14.26 -16.67
C TYR A 21 0.89 -13.04 -17.55
N GLU A 22 0.74 -13.18 -18.87
CA GLU A 22 0.89 -12.08 -19.83
C GLU A 22 -0.45 -11.34 -20.07
N ASP A 23 -0.99 -10.70 -19.03
CA ASP A 23 -2.19 -9.87 -19.13
C ASP A 23 -2.26 -8.85 -17.98
N TYR A 24 -3.25 -7.97 -18.00
CA TYR A 24 -3.43 -6.96 -16.97
C TYR A 24 -3.92 -7.53 -15.63
N CYS A 25 -3.48 -6.91 -14.53
CA CYS A 25 -3.88 -7.26 -13.16
C CYS A 25 -5.39 -7.33 -12.97
N TYR A 26 -6.15 -6.36 -13.50
CA TYR A 26 -7.62 -6.34 -13.42
C TYR A 26 -8.32 -7.51 -14.15
N LYS A 27 -7.60 -8.28 -14.96
CA LYS A 27 -8.10 -9.54 -15.57
C LYS A 27 -7.58 -10.79 -14.88
N ILE A 28 -6.35 -10.76 -14.36
CA ILE A 28 -5.70 -11.92 -13.75
C ILE A 28 -6.11 -12.08 -12.28
N LEU A 29 -6.08 -11.00 -11.49
CA LEU A 29 -6.40 -11.07 -10.06
C LEU A 29 -7.81 -11.61 -9.78
N PRO A 30 -8.87 -11.25 -10.55
CA PRO A 30 -10.19 -11.86 -10.37
C PRO A 30 -10.20 -13.37 -10.66
N LYS A 31 -9.43 -13.84 -11.65
CA LYS A 31 -9.33 -15.28 -11.98
C LYS A 31 -8.63 -16.05 -10.87
N LEU A 32 -7.55 -15.48 -10.32
CA LEU A 32 -6.87 -16.08 -9.15
C LEU A 32 -7.80 -16.13 -7.94
N LEU A 33 -8.66 -15.13 -7.77
CA LEU A 33 -9.64 -15.09 -6.68
C LEU A 33 -10.72 -16.15 -6.86
N ASP A 34 -11.23 -16.33 -8.09
CA ASP A 34 -12.21 -17.37 -8.45
C ASP A 34 -11.65 -18.78 -8.21
N GLN A 35 -10.34 -18.96 -8.37
CA GLN A 35 -9.62 -20.20 -8.06
C GLN A 35 -9.34 -20.40 -6.55
N ASP A 36 -9.86 -19.54 -5.68
CA ASP A 36 -9.59 -19.48 -4.24
C ASP A 36 -8.08 -19.51 -3.88
N ARG A 37 -7.26 -18.91 -4.74
CA ARG A 37 -5.82 -18.78 -4.47
C ARG A 37 -5.62 -17.86 -3.28
N LYS A 38 -4.62 -18.20 -2.46
CA LYS A 38 -4.20 -17.39 -1.31
C LYS A 38 -2.70 -17.18 -1.29
N PHE A 39 -2.28 -15.97 -0.97
CA PHE A 39 -0.87 -15.58 -0.95
C PHE A 39 -0.48 -15.00 0.41
N ASP A 40 0.78 -15.20 0.77
CA ASP A 40 1.39 -14.65 1.98
C ASP A 40 2.05 -13.28 1.73
N PHE A 41 2.31 -12.96 0.45
CA PHE A 41 3.04 -11.76 0.05
C PHE A 41 2.56 -11.23 -1.31
N ALA A 42 2.49 -9.92 -1.45
CA ALA A 42 2.25 -9.22 -2.71
C ALA A 42 3.15 -7.98 -2.82
N TYR A 43 3.74 -7.75 -3.99
CA TYR A 43 4.56 -6.58 -4.30
C TYR A 43 3.95 -5.83 -5.48
N ILE A 44 3.62 -4.56 -5.28
CA ILE A 44 2.99 -3.71 -6.29
C ILE A 44 4.00 -2.70 -6.81
N ASP A 45 4.45 -2.93 -8.04
CA ASP A 45 5.16 -1.97 -8.88
C ASP A 45 4.38 -1.81 -10.20
N SER A 46 3.20 -1.19 -10.07
CA SER A 46 2.23 -1.05 -11.16
C SER A 46 2.20 0.38 -11.68
N THR A 47 1.17 0.70 -12.46
CA THR A 47 0.87 2.07 -12.87
C THR A 47 0.77 2.94 -11.63
N LYS A 48 1.29 4.16 -11.69
CA LYS A 48 1.31 5.07 -10.54
C LYS A 48 -0.04 5.82 -10.39
N GLN A 49 -1.11 5.25 -10.96
CA GLN A 49 -2.47 5.80 -11.01
C GLN A 49 -3.32 5.26 -9.86
N PHE A 50 -3.92 6.16 -9.09
CA PHE A 50 -4.63 5.82 -7.84
C PHE A 50 -5.77 4.81 -8.03
N ASP A 51 -6.62 5.03 -9.03
CA ASP A 51 -7.81 4.21 -9.33
C ASP A 51 -7.43 2.78 -9.74
N TRP A 52 -6.39 2.63 -10.55
CA TRP A 52 -5.85 1.33 -10.94
C TRP A 52 -5.29 0.57 -9.74
N LEU A 53 -4.47 1.24 -8.93
CA LEU A 53 -3.89 0.65 -7.72
C LEU A 53 -4.95 0.31 -6.68
N MET A 54 -6.04 1.07 -6.60
CA MET A 54 -7.16 0.78 -5.72
C MET A 54 -7.87 -0.52 -6.12
N VAL A 55 -8.02 -0.77 -7.43
CA VAL A 55 -8.54 -2.05 -7.96
C VAL A 55 -7.58 -3.20 -7.67
N ASP A 56 -6.29 -3.00 -7.91
CA ASP A 56 -5.25 -4.00 -7.61
C ASP A 56 -5.28 -4.37 -6.11
N PHE A 57 -5.28 -3.36 -5.23
CA PHE A 57 -5.37 -3.56 -3.79
C PHE A 57 -6.67 -4.28 -3.39
N PHE A 58 -7.82 -3.93 -3.97
CA PHE A 58 -9.10 -4.59 -3.64
C PHE A 58 -9.03 -6.11 -3.88
N PHE A 59 -8.50 -6.54 -5.01
CA PHE A 59 -8.37 -7.98 -5.28
C PHE A 59 -7.26 -8.62 -4.47
N ILE A 60 -6.12 -7.95 -4.31
CA ILE A 60 -5.01 -8.46 -3.51
C ILE A 60 -5.43 -8.65 -2.05
N ASP A 61 -6.19 -7.73 -1.46
CA ASP A 61 -6.72 -7.88 -0.10
C ASP A 61 -7.49 -9.20 0.06
N LYS A 62 -8.33 -9.58 -0.91
CA LYS A 62 -9.10 -10.84 -0.87
C LYS A 62 -8.23 -12.08 -1.11
N LEU A 63 -7.16 -11.92 -1.85
CA LEU A 63 -6.18 -12.97 -2.14
C LEU A 63 -5.16 -13.13 -1.00
N LEU A 64 -4.95 -12.12 -0.17
CA LEU A 64 -3.95 -12.13 0.90
C LEU A 64 -4.50 -12.83 2.14
N LYS A 65 -3.71 -13.76 2.70
CA LYS A 65 -4.01 -14.41 3.98
C LYS A 65 -3.89 -13.41 5.12
N LYS A 66 -4.58 -13.68 6.23
CA LYS A 66 -4.27 -13.06 7.52
C LYS A 66 -2.79 -13.30 7.86
N GLY A 67 -2.09 -12.23 8.22
CA GLY A 67 -0.65 -12.21 8.46
C GLY A 67 0.19 -11.90 7.22
N GLY A 68 -0.39 -11.95 6.02
CA GLY A 68 0.29 -11.64 4.78
C GLY A 68 0.62 -10.16 4.63
N VAL A 69 1.58 -9.86 3.75
CA VAL A 69 2.12 -8.51 3.56
C VAL A 69 1.92 -8.05 2.12
N ILE A 70 1.44 -6.82 1.97
CA ILE A 70 1.40 -6.12 0.69
C ILE A 70 2.41 -4.97 0.72
N VAL A 71 3.19 -4.85 -0.34
CA VAL A 71 4.23 -3.83 -0.48
C VAL A 71 3.89 -2.93 -1.65
N PHE A 72 3.91 -1.61 -1.41
CA PHE A 72 3.74 -0.59 -2.43
C PHE A 72 5.09 0.05 -2.74
N ASP A 73 5.47 0.05 -4.01
CA ASP A 73 6.70 0.70 -4.46
C ASP A 73 6.46 2.13 -4.98
N ASP A 74 7.54 2.92 -5.04
CA ASP A 74 7.56 4.34 -5.41
C ASP A 74 6.52 5.23 -4.69
N VAL A 75 6.30 4.98 -3.40
CA VAL A 75 5.33 5.74 -2.60
C VAL A 75 5.74 7.22 -2.53
N ALA A 76 7.00 7.51 -2.17
CA ALA A 76 7.51 8.87 -2.01
C ALA A 76 7.31 9.80 -3.23
N PRO A 77 7.65 9.43 -4.48
CA PRO A 77 7.48 10.33 -5.62
C PRO A 77 6.02 10.50 -6.07
N PHE A 78 5.16 9.48 -5.95
CA PHE A 78 3.84 9.50 -6.59
C PHE A 78 2.67 9.77 -5.62
N PRO A 79 1.96 10.90 -5.74
CA PRO A 79 0.89 11.27 -4.81
C PRO A 79 -0.30 10.32 -4.82
N GLY A 80 -0.60 9.68 -5.96
CA GLY A 80 -1.65 8.66 -6.05
C GLY A 80 -1.37 7.48 -5.13
N ILE A 81 -0.12 7.00 -5.13
CA ILE A 81 0.29 5.89 -4.27
C ILE A 81 0.24 6.31 -2.80
N ARG A 82 0.76 7.49 -2.45
CA ARG A 82 0.70 8.01 -1.07
C ARG A 82 -0.71 8.08 -0.52
N LYS A 83 -1.65 8.58 -1.32
CA LYS A 83 -3.07 8.65 -0.94
C LYS A 83 -3.66 7.27 -0.70
N LEU A 84 -3.36 6.30 -1.56
CA LEU A 84 -3.81 4.92 -1.38
C LEU A 84 -3.23 4.30 -0.11
N VAL A 85 -1.92 4.40 0.11
CA VAL A 85 -1.26 3.87 1.31
C VAL A 85 -1.79 4.54 2.58
N ARG A 86 -2.02 5.86 2.55
CA ARG A 86 -2.69 6.60 3.65
C ARG A 86 -4.12 6.14 3.87
N TYR A 87 -4.86 5.79 2.83
CA TYR A 87 -6.21 5.27 2.96
C TYR A 87 -6.20 3.86 3.58
N VAL A 88 -5.40 2.94 3.04
CA VAL A 88 -5.31 1.54 3.49
C VAL A 88 -4.75 1.43 4.90
N SER A 89 -3.76 2.25 5.27
CA SER A 89 -3.21 2.28 6.64
C SER A 89 -4.21 2.69 7.71
N GLN A 90 -5.37 3.24 7.35
CA GLN A 90 -6.45 3.55 8.28
C GLN A 90 -7.43 2.38 8.47
N PHE A 91 -7.30 1.31 7.69
CA PHE A 91 -8.16 0.14 7.77
C PHE A 91 -7.87 -0.59 9.09
N PRO A 92 -8.90 -1.01 9.85
CA PRO A 92 -8.71 -1.68 11.14
C PRO A 92 -8.03 -3.05 11.03
N ASP A 93 -8.06 -3.64 9.84
CA ASP A 93 -7.50 -4.93 9.48
C ASP A 93 -6.09 -4.84 8.87
N TYR A 94 -5.50 -3.63 8.78
CA TYR A 94 -4.12 -3.42 8.33
C TYR A 94 -3.29 -2.64 9.34
N LYS A 95 -1.98 -2.85 9.31
CA LYS A 95 -0.99 -2.00 9.98
C LYS A 95 0.19 -1.75 9.06
N VAL A 96 0.85 -0.60 9.24
CA VAL A 96 2.17 -0.36 8.64
C VAL A 96 3.16 -1.35 9.26
N TYR A 97 3.78 -2.18 8.42
CA TYR A 97 4.71 -3.24 8.85
C TYR A 97 6.16 -2.77 8.79
N ASP A 98 6.58 -2.18 7.67
CA ASP A 98 7.93 -1.62 7.49
C ASP A 98 7.95 -0.59 6.35
N CYS A 99 9.05 0.15 6.21
CA CYS A 99 9.29 1.11 5.14
C CYS A 99 10.78 1.14 4.73
N CYS A 100 11.07 1.35 3.45
CA CYS A 100 12.43 1.41 2.90
C CYS A 100 12.66 2.64 1.99
N PRO A 101 13.64 3.52 2.29
CA PRO A 101 14.55 3.47 3.43
C PRO A 101 13.81 3.65 4.76
N GLN A 102 14.33 3.00 5.80
CA GLN A 102 13.78 3.11 7.15
C GLN A 102 13.87 4.57 7.59
N ASN A 103 12.74 5.13 8.02
CA ASN A 103 12.69 6.51 8.50
C ASN A 103 13.46 6.60 9.82
N SER A 104 14.74 6.99 9.76
CA SER A 104 15.57 7.12 10.95
C SER A 104 15.16 8.40 11.70
N ASN A 105 14.51 8.19 12.86
CA ASN A 105 14.10 9.15 13.89
C ASN A 105 12.76 9.89 13.73
N PRO A 106 11.70 9.49 14.48
CA PRO A 106 10.60 10.38 14.80
C PRO A 106 11.01 11.29 15.99
N HIS A 107 11.95 12.22 15.79
CA HIS A 107 12.30 13.18 16.82
C HIS A 107 12.27 14.62 16.28
N TYR A 108 11.55 15.49 17.00
CA TYR A 108 11.40 16.96 16.88
C TYR A 108 10.18 17.54 16.15
N GLY A 109 9.60 16.92 15.11
CA GLY A 109 8.50 17.53 14.34
C GLY A 109 7.11 17.52 15.02
N GLY A 110 6.75 16.40 15.67
CA GLY A 110 5.39 16.18 16.21
C GLY A 110 5.02 17.08 17.39
N LYS A 111 6.00 17.52 18.20
CA LYS A 111 5.74 18.45 19.32
C LYS A 111 5.30 19.82 18.82
N MET A 112 5.93 20.33 17.76
CA MET A 112 5.61 21.65 17.19
C MET A 112 4.22 21.66 16.54
N LEU A 113 3.84 20.57 15.86
CA LEU A 113 2.49 20.42 15.30
C LEU A 113 1.41 20.26 16.38
N SER A 114 1.70 19.52 17.47
CA SER A 114 0.77 19.40 18.61
C SER A 114 0.52 20.74 19.31
N LEU A 115 1.55 21.58 19.40
CA LEU A 115 1.47 22.96 19.91
C LEU A 115 0.64 23.87 18.99
N LEU A 116 0.79 23.74 17.67
CA LEU A 116 -0.03 24.45 16.68
C LEU A 116 -1.50 23.98 16.68
N LYS A 117 -1.76 22.67 16.88
CA LYS A 117 -3.11 22.12 17.07
C LYS A 117 -3.82 22.67 18.33
N SER A 118 -3.05 23.12 19.33
CA SER A 118 -3.58 23.77 20.55
C SER A 118 -4.07 25.20 20.33
N PHE A 119 -3.67 25.88 19.26
CA PHE A 119 -4.19 27.21 18.89
C PHE A 119 -5.53 27.07 18.16
N GLY A 120 -6.60 26.95 18.95
CA GLY A 120 -7.95 26.50 18.56
C GLY A 120 -8.76 27.36 17.57
N LYS A 121 -8.16 28.20 16.71
CA LYS A 121 -8.90 29.04 15.73
C LYS A 121 -8.48 28.88 14.27
N THR A 122 -7.41 28.16 13.94
CA THR A 122 -6.92 27.97 12.55
C THR A 122 -7.41 26.68 11.88
N LYS A 123 -8.22 25.84 12.55
CA LYS A 123 -8.78 24.59 12.00
C LYS A 123 -9.57 24.73 10.69
N LYS A 124 -10.10 25.92 10.38
CA LYS A 124 -10.93 26.16 9.19
C LYS A 124 -10.11 26.36 7.89
N TYR A 125 -8.81 26.66 8.01
CA TYR A 125 -7.95 26.98 6.87
C TYR A 125 -6.70 26.09 6.78
N LEU A 126 -6.36 25.35 7.83
CA LEU A 126 -5.34 24.31 7.75
C LEU A 126 -5.93 23.12 6.97
N ARG A 127 -5.46 22.90 5.74
CA ARG A 127 -5.88 21.77 4.90
C ARG A 127 -5.93 20.47 5.73
N GLN A 128 -7.02 19.72 5.62
CA GLN A 128 -7.17 18.37 6.20
C GLN A 128 -6.04 17.42 5.73
N ASP A 129 -5.35 17.77 4.63
CA ASP A 129 -4.11 17.15 4.16
C ASP A 129 -2.99 17.09 5.22
N ILE A 130 -2.96 18.01 6.20
CA ILE A 130 -1.78 18.26 7.06
C ILE A 130 -1.85 17.57 8.44
N LEU A 131 -2.96 16.91 8.82
CA LEU A 131 -3.17 16.53 10.24
C LEU A 131 -2.88 15.08 10.66
N LEU A 132 -2.24 14.31 9.77
CA LEU A 132 -1.29 13.22 10.09
C LEU A 132 -0.17 13.39 9.08
N THR A 133 1.00 13.83 9.53
CA THR A 133 2.10 14.01 8.58
C THR A 133 2.47 12.63 8.05
N GLU A 134 2.66 12.48 6.73
CA GLU A 134 3.11 11.23 6.07
C GLU A 134 4.34 10.63 6.79
N PHE A 135 5.09 11.49 7.47
CA PHE A 135 6.18 11.21 8.41
C PHE A 135 5.75 10.44 9.67
N GLU A 136 4.67 10.85 10.37
CA GLU A 136 4.14 10.18 11.56
C GLU A 136 3.59 8.78 11.24
N LEU A 137 3.14 8.57 10.01
CA LEU A 137 2.68 7.27 9.53
C LEU A 137 3.81 6.39 8.96
N GLY A 138 5.03 6.91 8.81
CA GLY A 138 6.15 6.18 8.18
C GLY A 138 5.98 5.93 6.67
N ILE A 139 5.10 6.69 6.01
CA ILE A 139 4.72 6.50 4.60
C ILE A 139 5.59 7.37 3.67
N SER A 140 6.44 8.26 4.20
CA SER A 140 7.38 9.09 3.44
C SER A 140 8.61 8.30 2.95
N SER A 141 8.39 7.07 2.47
CA SER A 141 9.44 6.15 2.08
C SER A 141 9.27 5.73 0.62
N HIS A 142 10.31 5.19 -0.01
CA HIS A 142 10.18 4.73 -1.40
C HIS A 142 9.29 3.50 -1.48
N CYS A 143 9.43 2.61 -0.51
CA CYS A 143 8.71 1.35 -0.44
C CYS A 143 8.00 1.26 0.93
N VAL A 144 6.70 0.95 0.95
CA VAL A 144 5.92 0.82 2.19
C VAL A 144 5.23 -0.53 2.22
N ALA A 145 5.47 -1.29 3.29
CA ALA A 145 4.85 -2.58 3.54
C ALA A 145 3.70 -2.44 4.54
N LEU A 146 2.53 -2.96 4.20
CA LEU A 146 1.37 -3.09 5.09
C LEU A 146 1.11 -4.57 5.36
N GLN A 147 0.90 -4.93 6.62
CA GLN A 147 0.52 -6.29 7.00
C GLN A 147 -0.98 -6.36 7.26
N LYS A 148 -1.64 -7.33 6.64
CA LYS A 148 -3.03 -7.68 6.92
C LYS A 148 -3.10 -8.41 8.25
N ILE A 149 -3.64 -7.78 9.27
CA ILE A 149 -3.71 -8.33 10.63
C ILE A 149 -4.98 -9.08 10.90
N ASN A 150 -6.07 -8.84 10.16
CA ASN A 150 -7.36 -9.53 10.26
C ASN A 150 -8.06 -9.57 8.89
N ASP A 151 -9.19 -10.26 8.81
CA ASP A 151 -10.09 -10.14 7.66
C ASP A 151 -10.95 -8.88 7.79
N ASP A 152 -11.35 -8.31 6.65
CA ASP A 152 -12.16 -7.10 6.60
C ASP A 152 -13.53 -7.33 7.25
N SER A 153 -13.79 -6.59 8.32
CA SER A 153 -15.05 -6.61 9.07
C SER A 153 -15.78 -5.26 9.03
N ARG A 154 -15.42 -4.37 8.11
CA ARG A 154 -16.01 -3.02 8.02
C ARG A 154 -17.44 -3.09 7.49
N ASP A 155 -18.25 -2.15 7.94
CA ASP A 155 -19.60 -1.90 7.42
C ASP A 155 -19.61 -0.76 6.39
N TRP A 156 -20.78 -0.53 5.79
CA TRP A 156 -20.99 0.53 4.80
C TRP A 156 -20.89 1.95 5.35
N GLN A 157 -20.92 2.13 6.68
CA GLN A 157 -20.79 3.44 7.32
C GLN A 157 -19.32 3.82 7.53
N TRP A 158 -18.40 2.84 7.46
CA TRP A 158 -16.98 3.10 7.60
C TRP A 158 -16.47 3.99 6.46
N HIS A 159 -16.00 5.18 6.82
CA HIS A 159 -15.32 6.10 5.93
C HIS A 159 -14.29 6.90 6.71
N LYS A 160 -13.24 7.31 6.01
CA LYS A 160 -12.15 8.13 6.54
C LYS A 160 -11.68 9.11 5.47
N ASP A 161 -11.26 10.29 5.88
CA ASP A 161 -10.61 11.25 5.01
C ASP A 161 -9.16 10.78 4.72
N PHE A 162 -8.71 10.91 3.48
CA PHE A 162 -7.37 10.50 3.05
C PHE A 162 -6.75 11.42 2.00
#